data_AF-A0A0A2XCI3-F1
#
_entry.id   AF-A0A0A2XCI3-F1
#
_cell.length_a   1.000
_cell.length_b   1.000
_cell.length_c   1.000
_cell.angle_alpha   90.00
_cell.angle_beta   90.00
_cell.angle_gamma   90.00
#
_symmetry.space_group_name_H-M   'P 1'
#
loop_
_entity.id
_entity.type
_entity.pdbx_description
1 polymer ?
#
loop_
_entity_poly.entity_id
_entity_poly.type
_entity_poly.pdbx_seq_one_letter_code
_entity_poly.pdbx_strand_id
1 'polypeptide(L)'
;MMDIFEQLNQQAKQLNRQRLEMLFHQLTLALHQYRTDEQWNGYFATLLEQHDYQDIVNAIERLPIEAQTRERLRHLLKVNQFYSVQENENADHRTFNQFDF
;
A
#
# COMPACT_ATOMS: atom_id res chain seq x y z
N MET A 1 -3.53 38.41 -6.10
CA MET A 1 -4.66 37.46 -6.22
C MET A 1 -4.02 36.13 -6.58
N MET A 2 -4.18 35.10 -5.76
CA MET A 2 -3.52 33.80 -5.98
C MET A 2 -4.18 33.09 -7.17
N ASP A 3 -3.38 32.49 -8.04
CA ASP A 3 -3.89 31.81 -9.23
C ASP A 3 -4.69 30.57 -8.82
N ILE A 4 -5.81 30.30 -9.49
CA ILE A 4 -6.65 29.11 -9.27
C ILE A 4 -5.82 27.83 -9.44
N PHE A 5 -4.84 27.82 -10.35
CA PHE A 5 -3.91 26.70 -10.51
C PHE A 5 -2.97 26.52 -9.30
N GLU A 6 -2.50 27.63 -8.71
CA GLU A 6 -1.70 27.57 -7.49
C GLU A 6 -2.50 27.04 -6.31
N GLN A 7 -3.76 27.45 -6.19
CA GLN A 7 -4.68 26.95 -5.15
C GLN A 7 -4.95 25.45 -5.31
N LEU A 8 -5.27 24.98 -6.52
CA LEU A 8 -5.49 23.55 -6.78
C LEU A 8 -4.23 22.72 -6.51
N ASN A 9 -3.06 23.23 -6.90
CA ASN A 9 -1.79 22.55 -6.64
C ASN A 9 -1.49 22.47 -5.14
N GLN A 10 -1.76 23.53 -4.38
CA GLN A 10 -1.62 23.51 -2.93
C GLN A 10 -2.59 22.54 -2.26
N GLN A 11 -3.84 22.49 -2.70
CA GLN A 11 -4.83 21.54 -2.20
C GLN A 11 -4.43 20.09 -2.51
N ALA A 12 -3.98 19.80 -3.73
CA ALA A 12 -3.48 18.47 -4.09
C ALA A 12 -2.29 18.04 -3.21
N LYS A 13 -1.35 18.95 -2.94
CA LYS A 13 -0.22 18.70 -2.03
C LYS A 13 -0.67 18.42 -0.60
N GLN A 14 -1.63 19.20 -0.08
CA GLN A 14 -2.18 19.00 1.26
C GLN A 14 -2.89 17.65 1.37
N LEU A 15 -3.71 17.31 0.39
CA LEU A 15 -4.45 16.05 0.36
C LEU A 15 -3.50 14.83 0.30
N ASN A 16 -2.44 14.92 -0.51
CA ASN A 16 -1.44 13.86 -0.58
C ASN A 16 -0.67 13.71 0.74
N ARG A 17 -0.32 14.82 1.41
CA ARG A 17 0.29 14.75 2.74
C ARG A 17 -0.63 14.06 3.75
N GLN A 18 -1.91 14.46 3.81
CA GLN A 18 -2.90 13.85 4.71
C GLN A 18 -3.07 12.36 4.44
N ARG A 19 -3.12 11.95 3.16
CA ARG A 19 -3.18 10.53 2.77
C ARG A 19 -2.01 9.73 3.34
N LEU A 20 -0.79 10.25 3.20
CA LEU A 20 0.42 9.59 3.71
C LEU A 20 0.46 9.55 5.26
N GLU A 21 -0.02 10.59 5.92
CA GLU A 21 -0.14 10.63 7.38
C GLU A 21 -1.15 9.59 7.90
N MET A 22 -2.29 9.44 7.22
CA MET A 22 -3.28 8.40 7.56
C MET A 22 -2.71 7.00 7.37
N LEU A 23 -2.02 6.74 6.26
CA LEU A 23 -1.37 5.45 6.00
C LEU A 23 -0.35 5.10 7.09
N PHE A 24 0.48 6.08 7.48
CA PHE A 24 1.43 5.92 8.57
C PHE A 24 0.72 5.61 9.92
N HIS A 25 -0.38 6.30 10.20
CA HIS A 25 -1.16 6.07 11.41
C HIS A 25 -1.77 4.65 11.42
N GLN A 26 -2.37 4.22 10.31
CA GLN A 26 -2.93 2.87 10.16
C GLN A 26 -1.88 1.78 10.38
N LEU A 27 -0.69 1.93 9.78
CA LEU A 27 0.42 0.99 9.97
C LEU A 27 0.90 0.96 11.42
N THR A 28 0.93 2.12 12.08
CA THR A 28 1.29 2.19 13.51
C THR A 28 0.27 1.45 14.37
N LEU A 29 -1.03 1.61 14.10
CA LEU A 29 -2.07 0.85 14.79
C LEU A 29 -1.95 -0.66 14.53
N ALA A 30 -1.68 -1.04 13.28
CA ALA A 30 -1.48 -2.43 12.87
C ALA A 30 -0.31 -3.10 13.61
N LEU A 31 0.78 -2.37 13.87
CA LEU A 31 1.89 -2.84 14.71
C LEU A 31 1.44 -3.24 16.12
N HIS A 32 0.46 -2.54 16.68
CA HIS A 32 -0.06 -2.85 18.01
C HIS A 32 -1.07 -4.01 18.00
N GLN A 33 -1.76 -4.22 16.88
CA GLN A 33 -2.82 -5.21 16.75
C GLN A 33 -2.31 -6.58 16.28
N TYR A 34 -1.45 -6.61 15.26
CA TYR A 34 -1.05 -7.84 14.60
C TYR A 34 0.26 -8.40 15.17
N ARG A 35 0.33 -9.73 15.23
CA ARG A 35 1.46 -10.47 15.82
C ARG A 35 1.99 -11.57 14.90
N THR A 36 1.13 -12.13 14.05
CA THR A 36 1.48 -13.25 13.16
C THR A 36 1.64 -12.81 11.71
N ASP A 37 2.42 -13.56 10.93
CA ASP A 37 2.60 -13.30 9.49
C ASP A 37 1.28 -13.36 8.73
N GLU A 38 0.38 -14.28 9.10
CA GLU A 38 -0.92 -14.43 8.46
C GLU A 38 -1.81 -13.18 8.62
N GLN A 39 -1.82 -12.59 9.82
CA GLN A 39 -2.52 -11.33 10.06
C GLN A 39 -1.94 -10.19 9.23
N TRP A 40 -0.61 -10.12 9.13
CA TRP A 40 0.08 -9.13 8.30
C TRP A 40 -0.18 -9.33 6.80
N ASN A 41 -0.23 -10.57 6.33
CA ASN A 41 -0.56 -10.88 4.94
C ASN A 41 -1.97 -10.43 4.59
N GLY A 42 -2.97 -10.77 5.42
CA GLY A 42 -4.34 -10.31 5.21
C GLY A 42 -4.44 -8.78 5.21
N TYR A 43 -3.76 -8.12 6.15
CA TYR A 43 -3.70 -6.66 6.19
C TYR A 43 -3.03 -6.06 4.94
N PHE A 44 -1.89 -6.58 4.51
CA PHE A 44 -1.19 -6.07 3.33
C PHE A 44 -1.95 -6.32 2.04
N ALA A 45 -2.65 -7.43 1.89
CA ALA A 45 -3.52 -7.67 0.74
C ALA A 45 -4.57 -6.54 0.61
N THR A 46 -5.29 -6.23 1.70
CA THR A 46 -6.24 -5.11 1.71
C THR A 46 -5.57 -3.75 1.50
N LEU A 47 -4.37 -3.54 2.05
CA LEU A 47 -3.65 -2.28 1.92
C LEU A 47 -3.22 -2.01 0.47
N LEU A 48 -2.83 -3.07 -0.25
CA LEU A 48 -2.41 -3.03 -1.65
C LEU A 48 -3.56 -2.77 -2.63
N GLU A 49 -4.81 -3.06 -2.24
CA GLU A 49 -6.00 -2.67 -3.01
C GLU A 49 -6.26 -1.16 -2.96
N GLN A 50 -5.80 -0.49 -1.90
CA GLN A 50 -6.16 0.91 -1.58
C GLN A 50 -5.01 1.89 -1.78
N HIS A 51 -3.77 1.40 -1.76
CA HIS A 51 -2.57 2.22 -1.76
C HIS A 51 -1.49 1.64 -2.67
N ASP A 52 -0.70 2.55 -3.27
CA ASP A 52 0.45 2.18 -4.06
C ASP A 52 1.51 1.49 -3.18
N TYR A 53 2.10 0.42 -3.71
CA TYR A 53 3.19 -0.33 -3.07
C TYR A 53 4.27 0.59 -2.50
N GLN A 54 4.71 1.58 -3.28
CA GLN A 54 5.80 2.47 -2.89
C GLN A 54 5.42 3.38 -1.71
N ASP A 55 4.16 3.79 -1.60
CA ASP A 55 3.69 4.60 -0.47
C ASP A 55 3.69 3.78 0.82
N ILE A 56 3.30 2.51 0.73
CA ILE A 56 3.35 1.58 1.87
C ILE A 56 4.79 1.32 2.30
N VAL A 57 5.71 1.07 1.35
CA VAL A 57 7.14 0.92 1.65
C VAL A 57 7.67 2.16 2.36
N ASN A 58 7.39 3.35 1.83
CA ASN A 58 7.83 4.60 2.42
C ASN A 58 7.28 4.81 3.85
N ALA A 59 6.04 4.38 4.08
CA ALA A 59 5.44 4.44 5.41
C ALA A 59 6.11 3.46 6.38
N ILE A 60 6.40 2.22 5.96
CA ILE A 60 7.11 1.21 6.77
C ILE A 60 8.52 1.71 7.16
N GLU A 61 9.25 2.34 6.24
CA GLU A 61 10.59 2.89 6.51
C GLU A 61 10.59 3.97 7.59
N ARG A 62 9.48 4.70 7.74
CA ARG A 62 9.32 5.77 8.74
C ARG A 62 8.86 5.26 10.11
N LEU A 63 8.47 3.98 10.23
CA LEU A 63 7.96 3.44 11.49
C LEU A 63 9.09 3.39 12.55
N PRO A 64 8.80 3.77 13.81
CA PRO A 64 9.75 3.72 14.91
C PRO A 64 9.89 2.28 15.45
N ILE A 65 10.37 1.38 14.59
CA ILE A 65 10.55 -0.05 14.86
C ILE A 65 11.99 -0.49 14.62
N GLU A 66 12.34 -1.65 15.16
CA GLU A 66 13.64 -2.28 14.95
C GLU A 66 13.84 -2.68 13.48
N ALA A 67 15.10 -2.68 13.04
CA ALA A 67 15.47 -3.02 11.67
C ALA A 67 14.98 -4.41 11.26
N GLN A 68 15.10 -5.41 12.15
CA GLN A 68 14.64 -6.77 11.88
C GLN A 68 13.12 -6.83 11.63
N THR A 69 12.33 -6.12 12.43
CA THR A 69 10.87 -6.04 12.23
C THR A 69 10.55 -5.36 10.90
N ARG A 70 11.26 -4.27 10.57
CA ARG A 70 11.09 -3.56 9.31
C ARG A 70 11.36 -4.45 8.10
N GLU A 71 12.48 -5.18 8.11
CA GLU A 71 12.83 -6.12 7.05
C GLU A 71 11.77 -7.21 6.87
N ARG A 72 11.27 -7.77 7.98
CA ARG A 72 10.18 -8.75 7.95
C ARG A 72 8.92 -8.18 7.31
N LEU A 73 8.48 -6.99 7.72
CA LEU A 73 7.29 -6.34 7.13
C LEU A 73 7.46 -6.06 5.64
N ARG A 74 8.65 -5.61 5.22
CA ARG A 74 8.96 -5.41 3.80
C ARG A 74 8.93 -6.70 3.00
N HIS A 75 9.46 -7.79 3.57
CA HIS A 75 9.41 -9.09 2.94
C HIS A 75 7.96 -9.55 2.74
N LEU A 76 7.13 -9.47 3.77
CA LEU A 76 5.71 -9.83 3.68
C LEU A 76 4.98 -8.98 2.65
N LEU A 77 5.16 -7.66 2.66
CA LEU A 77 4.56 -6.76 1.67
C LEU A 77 4.96 -7.15 0.23
N LYS A 78 6.24 -7.45 0.00
CA LYS A 78 6.74 -7.86 -1.32
C LYS A 78 6.10 -9.17 -1.79
N VAL A 79 5.94 -10.14 -0.89
CA VAL A 79 5.27 -11.42 -1.19
C VAL A 79 3.81 -11.17 -1.58
N ASN A 80 3.08 -10.35 -0.84
CA ASN A 80 1.67 -10.02 -1.16
C ASN A 80 1.54 -9.26 -2.49
N GLN A 81 2.44 -8.31 -2.77
CA GLN A 81 2.48 -7.61 -4.06
C GLN A 81 2.67 -8.58 -5.23
N PHE A 82 3.54 -9.57 -5.07
CA PHE A 82 3.78 -10.58 -6.09
C PHE A 82 2.51 -11.41 -6.37
N TYR A 83 1.82 -11.88 -5.33
CA TYR A 83 0.57 -12.61 -5.49
C TYR A 83 -0.52 -11.76 -6.17
N SER A 84 -0.69 -10.50 -5.75
CA SER A 84 -1.67 -9.58 -6.36
C SER A 84 -1.41 -9.37 -7.86
N VAL A 85 -0.15 -9.21 -8.27
CA VAL A 85 0.22 -9.08 -9.69
C VAL A 85 -0.05 -10.38 -10.45
N GLN A 86 0.32 -11.53 -9.89
CA GLN A 86 0.06 -12.83 -10.54
C GLN A 86 -1.44 -13.10 -10.69
N GLU A 87 -2.26 -12.73 -9.72
CA GLU A 87 -3.72 -12.88 -9.82
C GLU A 87 -4.30 -12.00 -10.92
N ASN A 88 -3.84 -10.75 -11.04
CA ASN A 88 -4.26 -9.84 -12.11
C ASN A 88 -3.82 -10.34 -13.49
N GLU A 89 -2.58 -10.79 -13.66
CA GLU A 89 -2.09 -11.38 -14.91
C GLU A 89 -2.91 -12.63 -15.29
N ASN A 90 -3.19 -13.51 -14.33
CA ASN A 90 -4.01 -14.69 -14.56
C ASN A 90 -5.48 -14.37 -14.85
N ALA A 91 -6.03 -13.29 -14.29
CA ALA A 91 -7.36 -12.79 -14.61
C ALA A 91 -7.40 -12.26 -16.04
N ASP A 92 -6.41 -11.46 -16.44
CA ASP A 92 -6.28 -10.93 -17.81
C ASP A 92 -6.15 -12.06 -18.85
N HIS A 93 -5.40 -13.12 -18.54
CA HIS A 93 -5.32 -14.32 -19.40
C HIS A 93 -6.64 -15.10 -19.49
N ARG A 94 -7.46 -15.13 -18.43
CA ARG A 94 -8.79 -15.77 -18.46
C ARG A 94 -9.81 -14.93 -19.23
N THR A 95 -9.74 -13.60 -19.14
CA THR A 95 -10.62 -12.70 -19.90
C THR A 95 -10.32 -12.76 -21.39
N PHE A 96 -9.06 -12.91 -21.80
CA PHE A 96 -8.71 -13.12 -23.21
C PHE A 96 -9.27 -14.43 -23.79
N ASN A 97 -9.28 -15.53 -23.03
CA ASN A 97 -9.86 -16.81 -23.47
C ASN A 97 -11.41 -16.83 -23.45
N GLN A 98 -12.08 -15.75 -23.01
CA GLN A 98 -13.54 -15.62 -23.08
C GLN A 98 -14.03 -14.95 -24.38
N PHE A 99 -13.11 -14.45 -25.23
CA PHE A 99 -13.44 -13.85 -26.54
C PHE A 99 -13.13 -14.76 -27.74
N ASP A 100 -12.69 -15.99 -27.51
CA ASP A 100 -12.64 -17.01 -28.57
C ASP A 100 -13.97 -17.79 -28.59
N PHE A 101 -14.63 -17.71 -29.74
CA PHE A 101 -15.94 -18.27 -30.10
C PHE A 101 -16.00 -19.80 -30.05
#